data_AF-A4FC80-F1
#
_entry.id   AF-A4FC80-F1
#
_cell.length_a   1.000
_cell.length_b   1.000
_cell.length_c   1.000
_cell.angle_alpha   90.00
_cell.angle_beta   90.00
_cell.angle_gamma   90.00
#
_symmetry.space_group_name_H-M   'P 1'
#
loop_
_entity.id
_entity.type
_entity.pdbx_description
1 polymer ?
#
loop_
_entity_poly.entity_id
_entity_poly.type
_entity_poly.pdbx_seq_one_letter_code
_entity_poly.pdbx_strand_id
1 'polypeptide(L)'
;MWTLRSVAVRAAALGLAAGVSAAGLSGVTAVAGTASRTTAGTCGFAHGTESVSGEVSAGFPESAAAGTAIRPDGLSVSLVLPASGVERLRAHGVTAVGGTVGVRIAVRRGDAGRDVSTVPVPVAATPLPASGELRLAVRPEFPAVAVDGPGEVVFELHGVTAVLNPQGQDSDVVCAPVPGEPAVLAAVRVAGAAGPGADPDPPPVPAAPAGLPVSYWIEDSVTRIAKLGSEMSIGRGRFEARTSLQKPYPVTGEVRLPSAQGYFVTFGFAPVTSTVEMVQGGETVGNLKGITFVNGDIVGEVDTTIQVVVRLHDVRVDGVALDVGPDCRTAAPAAIRVQGKLVFRNNPNGVPPTPFTTAYEIPPFTGCGVAEDLDPLLTGLISGPGNGLSGKLVLRCFNNQNCPPEEA
;
A
#
# COMPACT_ATOMS: atom_id res chain seq x y z
N MET A 1 -51.35 -75.42 4.71
CA MET A 1 -51.78 -75.11 3.32
C MET A 1 -50.62 -74.35 2.69
N TRP A 2 -49.92 -74.93 1.71
CA TRP A 2 -50.12 -74.68 0.26
C TRP A 2 -49.88 -73.21 -0.12
N THR A 3 -49.04 -72.83 -1.10
CA THR A 3 -48.07 -73.54 -1.98
C THR A 3 -47.27 -72.49 -2.78
N LEU A 4 -46.05 -72.82 -3.25
CA LEU A 4 -45.38 -72.42 -4.53
C LEU A 4 -45.76 -71.05 -5.17
N ARG A 5 -44.84 -70.16 -5.59
CA ARG A 5 -43.87 -70.23 -6.72
C ARG A 5 -43.27 -68.80 -6.92
N SER A 6 -42.19 -68.47 -7.66
CA SER A 6 -41.20 -69.19 -8.48
C SER A 6 -39.84 -68.43 -8.47
N VAL A 7 -38.83 -68.91 -9.22
CA VAL A 7 -37.50 -68.26 -9.42
C VAL A 7 -37.49 -67.25 -10.57
N ALA A 8 -36.72 -66.16 -10.46
CA ALA A 8 -36.05 -65.51 -11.59
C ALA A 8 -34.77 -64.77 -11.16
N VAL A 9 -33.60 -65.23 -11.63
CA VAL A 9 -32.31 -64.52 -11.48
C VAL A 9 -32.04 -63.70 -12.75
N ARG A 10 -31.77 -62.39 -12.61
CA ARG A 10 -30.93 -61.62 -13.54
C ARG A 10 -30.20 -60.51 -12.79
N ALA A 11 -28.92 -60.31 -13.12
CA ALA A 11 -28.08 -59.26 -12.56
C ALA A 11 -28.03 -58.02 -13.46
N ALA A 12 -27.99 -56.85 -12.84
CA ALA A 12 -27.49 -55.57 -13.37
C ALA A 12 -27.21 -54.69 -12.13
N ALA A 13 -25.95 -54.43 -11.76
CA ALA A 13 -25.05 -53.41 -12.31
C ALA A 13 -25.24 -52.03 -11.66
N LEU A 14 -24.13 -51.38 -11.30
CA LEU A 14 -24.07 -50.19 -10.43
C LEU A 14 -24.71 -48.95 -11.08
N GLY A 15 -25.22 -48.03 -10.23
CA GLY A 15 -25.76 -46.74 -10.70
C GLY A 15 -26.29 -45.81 -9.60
N LEU A 16 -25.60 -45.68 -8.46
CA LEU A 16 -25.96 -44.71 -7.41
C LEU A 16 -25.59 -43.27 -7.82
N ALA A 17 -26.48 -42.61 -8.56
CA ALA A 17 -26.41 -41.17 -8.79
C ALA A 17 -27.27 -40.44 -7.74
N ALA A 18 -26.67 -40.08 -6.61
CA ALA A 18 -27.32 -39.24 -5.60
C ALA A 18 -27.34 -37.78 -6.10
N GLY A 19 -28.46 -37.37 -6.70
CA GLY A 19 -28.70 -35.99 -7.12
C GLY A 19 -28.87 -35.06 -5.92
N VAL A 20 -27.77 -34.48 -5.43
CA VAL A 20 -27.83 -33.33 -4.52
C VAL A 20 -28.06 -32.07 -5.37
N SER A 21 -29.32 -31.65 -5.46
CA SER A 21 -29.69 -30.37 -6.05
C SER A 21 -29.21 -29.23 -5.15
N ALA A 22 -28.01 -28.71 -5.43
CA ALA A 22 -27.55 -27.46 -4.85
C ALA A 22 -28.46 -26.32 -5.30
N ALA A 23 -29.11 -25.65 -4.35
CA ALA A 23 -29.90 -24.46 -4.63
C ALA A 23 -29.01 -23.36 -5.22
N GLY A 24 -29.55 -22.62 -6.19
CA GLY A 24 -28.78 -21.63 -6.94
C GLY A 24 -28.30 -20.47 -6.07
N LEU A 25 -27.01 -20.49 -5.73
CA LEU A 25 -26.24 -19.26 -5.67
C LEU A 25 -26.06 -18.78 -7.11
N SER A 26 -26.50 -17.56 -7.40
CA SER A 26 -26.25 -16.89 -8.69
C SER A 26 -24.75 -16.81 -8.90
N GLY A 27 -24.21 -17.74 -9.69
CA GLY A 27 -22.79 -17.84 -9.96
C GLY A 27 -22.32 -16.64 -10.76
N VAL A 28 -21.87 -15.59 -10.07
CA VAL A 28 -20.95 -14.62 -10.64
C VAL A 28 -19.66 -15.39 -10.89
N THR A 29 -19.55 -15.99 -12.07
CA THR A 29 -18.30 -16.59 -12.52
C THR A 29 -17.25 -15.50 -12.50
N ALA A 30 -16.21 -15.66 -11.67
CA ALA A 30 -15.11 -14.70 -11.60
C ALA A 30 -14.51 -14.53 -13.00
N VAL A 31 -14.75 -13.38 -13.62
CA VAL A 31 -14.23 -13.08 -14.96
C VAL A 31 -12.78 -12.64 -14.81
N ALA A 32 -11.88 -13.53 -15.17
CA ALA A 32 -10.50 -13.20 -15.49
C ALA A 32 -10.43 -12.13 -16.58
N GLY A 33 -9.65 -11.07 -16.37
CA GLY A 33 -9.26 -10.15 -17.44
C GLY A 33 -10.16 -8.93 -17.62
N THR A 34 -10.25 -8.44 -18.86
CA THR A 34 -10.85 -7.13 -19.18
C THR A 34 -12.37 -7.15 -19.09
N ALA A 35 -12.91 -6.46 -18.08
CA ALA A 35 -14.32 -6.14 -17.98
C ALA A 35 -14.61 -4.80 -18.69
N SER A 36 -15.73 -4.72 -19.42
CA SER A 36 -16.28 -3.45 -19.93
C SER A 36 -17.74 -3.30 -19.51
N ARG A 37 -18.14 -2.09 -19.12
CA ARG A 37 -19.53 -1.72 -18.79
C ARG A 37 -19.88 -0.35 -19.38
N THR A 38 -21.09 -0.26 -19.93
CA THR A 38 -21.69 1.00 -20.34
C THR A 38 -22.33 1.71 -19.15
N THR A 39 -22.22 3.03 -19.11
CA THR A 39 -22.87 3.93 -18.14
C THR A 39 -23.61 5.04 -18.89
N ALA A 40 -24.57 5.68 -18.23
CA ALA A 40 -25.25 6.87 -18.74
C ALA A 40 -25.11 8.05 -17.76
N GLY A 41 -25.04 9.26 -18.31
CA GLY A 41 -25.00 10.50 -17.57
C GLY A 41 -25.82 11.59 -18.27
N THR A 42 -26.12 12.64 -17.53
CA THR A 42 -26.85 13.82 -18.03
C THR A 42 -25.97 15.05 -17.83
N CYS A 43 -25.67 15.75 -18.91
CA CYS A 43 -24.91 17.01 -18.91
C CYS A 43 -25.87 18.21 -18.96
N GLY A 44 -25.71 19.15 -18.03
CA GLY A 44 -26.54 20.37 -17.96
C GLY A 44 -25.92 21.52 -18.74
N PHE A 45 -26.32 21.73 -19.99
CA PHE A 45 -25.91 22.88 -20.78
C PHE A 45 -26.85 24.07 -20.53
N ALA A 46 -26.38 25.30 -20.77
CA ALA A 46 -27.19 26.52 -20.65
C ALA A 46 -28.46 26.52 -21.54
N HIS A 47 -28.49 25.66 -22.56
CA HIS A 47 -29.59 25.54 -23.54
C HIS A 47 -30.40 24.24 -23.37
N GLY A 48 -30.25 23.54 -22.25
CA GLY A 48 -30.97 22.30 -21.92
C GLY A 48 -30.04 21.14 -21.52
N THR A 49 -30.62 20.05 -21.05
CA THR A 49 -29.88 18.82 -20.73
C THR A 49 -29.61 17.99 -22.00
N GLU A 50 -28.51 17.24 -22.01
CA GLU A 50 -28.27 16.17 -22.98
C GLU A 50 -27.83 14.88 -22.27
N SER A 51 -28.31 13.75 -22.76
CA SER A 51 -27.85 12.42 -22.33
C SER A 51 -26.52 12.09 -23.01
N VAL A 52 -25.54 11.70 -22.20
CA VAL A 52 -24.21 11.23 -22.63
C VAL A 52 -24.07 9.77 -22.20
N SER A 53 -23.61 8.90 -23.11
CA SER A 53 -23.23 7.54 -22.75
C SER A 53 -21.73 7.49 -22.48
N GLY A 54 -21.31 6.52 -21.67
CA GLY A 54 -19.91 6.22 -21.42
C GLY A 54 -19.67 4.73 -21.48
N GLU A 55 -18.49 4.33 -21.94
CA GLU A 55 -17.96 2.98 -21.75
C GLU A 55 -16.77 3.05 -20.79
N VAL A 56 -16.77 2.19 -19.78
CA VAL A 56 -15.68 2.05 -18.81
C VAL A 56 -15.15 0.62 -18.90
N SER A 57 -13.85 0.47 -19.17
CA SER A 57 -13.21 -0.84 -19.24
C SER A 57 -11.91 -0.88 -18.44
N ALA A 58 -11.66 -2.00 -17.76
CA ALA A 58 -10.42 -2.27 -17.01
C ALA A 58 -10.17 -3.78 -16.91
N GLY A 59 -8.91 -4.17 -16.84
CA GLY A 59 -8.48 -5.50 -16.41
C GLY A 59 -8.61 -5.66 -14.90
N PHE A 60 -8.93 -6.88 -14.47
CA PHE A 60 -8.94 -7.28 -13.07
C PHE A 60 -8.24 -8.63 -12.92
N PRO A 61 -7.44 -8.83 -11.84
CA PRO A 61 -6.84 -10.13 -11.56
C PRO A 61 -7.89 -11.15 -11.12
N GLU A 62 -7.72 -12.42 -11.49
CA GLU A 62 -8.60 -13.53 -11.05
C GLU A 62 -8.65 -13.66 -9.52
N SER A 63 -7.49 -13.50 -8.88
CA SER A 63 -7.32 -13.62 -7.45
C SER A 63 -6.22 -12.70 -6.93
N ALA A 64 -6.23 -12.46 -5.63
CA ALA A 64 -5.18 -11.74 -4.91
C ALA A 64 -4.88 -12.45 -3.59
N ALA A 65 -3.69 -12.27 -3.03
CA ALA A 65 -3.39 -12.71 -1.67
C ALA A 65 -3.89 -11.66 -0.66
N ALA A 66 -4.37 -12.09 0.50
CA ALA A 66 -4.74 -11.19 1.59
C ALA A 66 -3.58 -10.23 1.94
N GLY A 67 -3.90 -8.94 2.11
CA GLY A 67 -2.91 -7.88 2.33
C GLY A 67 -2.29 -7.31 1.03
N THR A 68 -2.56 -7.90 -0.13
CA THR A 68 -2.16 -7.32 -1.42
C THR A 68 -3.11 -6.22 -1.84
N ALA A 69 -2.59 -5.13 -2.42
CA ALA A 69 -3.44 -4.08 -2.99
C ALA A 69 -3.87 -4.45 -4.41
N ILE A 70 -5.18 -4.62 -4.62
CA ILE A 70 -5.76 -4.87 -5.95
C ILE A 70 -5.77 -3.55 -6.73
N ARG A 71 -5.12 -3.52 -7.90
CA ARG A 71 -5.18 -2.40 -8.84
C ARG A 71 -5.75 -2.92 -10.17
N PRO A 72 -6.91 -2.40 -10.63
CA PRO A 72 -7.38 -2.66 -11.99
C PRO A 72 -6.40 -2.07 -13.00
N ASP A 73 -6.01 -2.87 -13.98
CA ASP A 73 -5.06 -2.49 -15.02
C ASP A 73 -5.78 -1.90 -16.26
N GLY A 74 -5.09 -1.04 -17.01
CA GLY A 74 -5.60 -0.53 -18.29
C GLY A 74 -6.92 0.26 -18.23
N LEU A 75 -7.32 0.81 -17.07
CA LEU A 75 -8.57 1.54 -16.92
C LEU A 75 -8.70 2.64 -17.99
N SER A 76 -9.77 2.54 -18.79
CA SER A 76 -10.09 3.49 -19.84
C SER A 76 -11.57 3.85 -19.82
N VAL A 77 -11.85 5.11 -20.15
CA VAL A 77 -13.20 5.67 -20.22
C VAL A 77 -13.38 6.32 -21.58
N SER A 78 -14.45 5.96 -22.29
CA SER A 78 -14.86 6.64 -23.52
C SER A 78 -16.23 7.24 -23.31
N LEU A 79 -16.31 8.58 -23.19
CA LEU A 79 -17.57 9.32 -23.19
C LEU A 79 -18.00 9.59 -24.63
N VAL A 80 -19.29 9.42 -24.92
CA VAL A 80 -19.88 9.61 -26.24
C VAL A 80 -21.00 10.64 -26.14
N LEU A 81 -20.76 11.82 -26.72
CA LEU A 81 -21.77 12.85 -26.91
C LEU A 81 -22.51 12.55 -28.23
N PRO A 82 -23.84 12.33 -28.21
CA PRO A 82 -24.60 11.97 -29.41
C PRO A 82 -24.60 13.10 -30.44
N ALA A 83 -24.87 12.76 -31.70
CA ALA A 83 -24.89 13.72 -32.81
C ALA A 83 -25.80 14.94 -32.56
N SER A 84 -26.95 14.72 -31.91
CA SER A 84 -27.86 15.79 -31.46
C SER A 84 -27.20 16.81 -30.53
N GLY A 85 -26.29 16.38 -29.66
CA GLY A 85 -25.56 17.24 -28.75
C GLY A 85 -24.45 18.01 -29.47
N VAL A 86 -23.72 17.33 -30.35
CA VAL A 86 -22.68 17.93 -31.20
C VAL A 86 -23.27 19.02 -32.10
N GLU A 87 -24.41 18.76 -32.75
CA GLU A 87 -25.10 19.73 -33.61
C GLU A 87 -25.54 20.97 -32.83
N ARG A 88 -26.12 20.80 -31.63
CA ARG A 88 -26.52 21.92 -30.78
C ARG A 88 -25.32 22.74 -30.31
N LEU A 89 -24.23 22.10 -29.90
CA LEU A 89 -23.00 22.81 -29.52
C LEU A 89 -22.43 23.63 -30.69
N ARG A 90 -22.38 23.04 -31.89
CA ARG A 90 -21.91 23.74 -33.11
C ARG A 90 -22.79 24.93 -33.46
N ALA A 91 -24.12 24.80 -33.33
CA ALA A 91 -25.07 25.89 -33.56
C ALA A 91 -24.90 27.07 -32.58
N HIS A 92 -24.30 26.84 -31.40
CA HIS A 92 -23.99 27.85 -30.40
C HIS A 92 -22.49 28.26 -30.40
N GLY A 93 -21.80 28.05 -31.53
CA GLY A 93 -20.44 28.55 -31.76
C GLY A 93 -19.30 27.74 -31.13
N VAL A 94 -19.58 26.60 -30.50
CA VAL A 94 -18.54 25.76 -29.89
C VAL A 94 -17.73 25.05 -30.97
N THR A 95 -16.39 25.13 -30.87
CA THR A 95 -15.45 24.59 -31.87
C THR A 95 -14.71 23.33 -31.41
N ALA A 96 -14.49 23.18 -30.10
CA ALA A 96 -13.90 21.99 -29.48
C ALA A 96 -14.49 21.76 -28.08
N VAL A 97 -14.42 20.52 -27.57
CA VAL A 97 -14.78 20.17 -26.19
C VAL A 97 -13.55 19.60 -25.49
N GLY A 98 -13.10 20.27 -24.42
CA GLY A 98 -12.20 19.70 -23.43
C GLY A 98 -12.96 19.30 -22.17
N GLY A 99 -12.27 18.96 -21.09
CA GLY A 99 -12.94 18.63 -19.83
C GLY A 99 -12.01 18.06 -18.76
N THR A 100 -12.63 17.62 -17.66
CA THR A 100 -12.07 16.66 -16.71
C THR A 100 -13.06 15.53 -16.49
N VAL A 101 -12.55 14.31 -16.33
CA VAL A 101 -13.35 13.08 -16.17
C VAL A 101 -12.82 12.28 -14.98
N GLY A 102 -13.72 11.83 -14.11
CA GLY A 102 -13.44 10.94 -13.00
C GLY A 102 -14.44 9.78 -12.93
N VAL A 103 -14.00 8.62 -12.43
CA VAL A 103 -14.82 7.42 -12.29
C VAL A 103 -15.03 7.12 -10.81
N ARG A 104 -16.23 6.71 -10.43
CA ARG A 104 -16.54 6.17 -9.10
C ARG A 104 -16.82 4.68 -9.21
N ILE A 105 -16.02 3.88 -8.50
CA ILE A 105 -16.19 2.43 -8.39
C ILE A 105 -16.35 2.11 -6.89
N ALA A 106 -17.44 1.44 -6.53
CA ALA A 106 -17.59 0.88 -5.21
C ALA A 106 -16.82 -0.43 -5.10
N VAL A 107 -16.12 -0.58 -3.98
CA VAL A 107 -15.44 -1.81 -3.59
C VAL A 107 -16.25 -2.42 -2.46
N ARG A 108 -16.87 -3.57 -2.70
CA ARG A 108 -17.68 -4.32 -1.72
C ARG A 108 -16.99 -5.60 -1.27
N ARG A 109 -17.24 -6.00 -0.03
CA ARG A 109 -16.91 -7.32 0.53
C ARG A 109 -18.05 -7.75 1.45
N GLY A 110 -18.93 -8.61 0.96
CA GLY A 110 -20.23 -8.84 1.60
C GLY A 110 -21.04 -7.54 1.68
N ASP A 111 -21.73 -7.31 2.79
CA ASP A 111 -22.54 -6.12 2.99
C ASP A 111 -21.72 -4.82 3.11
N ALA A 112 -20.47 -4.92 3.57
CA ALA A 112 -19.57 -3.77 3.71
C ALA A 112 -19.06 -3.29 2.34
N GLY A 113 -19.04 -1.97 2.11
CA GLY A 113 -18.49 -1.40 0.89
C GLY A 113 -18.09 0.06 1.05
N ARG A 114 -17.21 0.54 0.15
CA ARG A 114 -16.79 1.94 0.08
C ARG A 114 -16.67 2.41 -1.36
N ASP A 115 -17.08 3.64 -1.64
CA ASP A 115 -16.80 4.30 -2.91
C ASP A 115 -15.33 4.69 -3.01
N VAL A 116 -14.73 4.41 -4.16
CA VAL A 116 -13.37 4.82 -4.52
C VAL A 116 -13.46 5.61 -5.83
N SER A 117 -13.02 6.86 -5.78
CA SER A 117 -13.01 7.75 -6.96
C SER A 117 -11.61 7.86 -7.54
N THR A 118 -11.49 7.89 -8.87
CA THR A 118 -10.22 8.25 -9.53
C THR A 118 -9.93 9.73 -9.32
N VAL A 119 -8.66 10.12 -9.47
CA VAL A 119 -8.32 11.53 -9.68
C VAL A 119 -8.98 12.00 -10.99
N PRO A 120 -9.60 13.19 -11.06
CA PRO A 120 -10.12 13.72 -12.32
C PRO A 120 -8.98 13.95 -13.32
N VAL A 121 -9.08 13.34 -14.50
CA VAL A 121 -8.08 13.43 -15.56
C VAL A 121 -8.52 14.43 -16.62
N PRO A 122 -7.64 15.33 -17.09
CA PRO A 122 -7.97 16.27 -18.16
C PRO A 122 -8.22 15.55 -19.49
N VAL A 123 -9.30 15.93 -20.16
CA VAL A 123 -9.62 15.57 -21.54
C VAL A 123 -9.02 16.62 -22.45
N ALA A 124 -8.20 16.21 -23.43
CA ALA A 124 -7.67 17.13 -24.43
C ALA A 124 -8.81 17.76 -25.24
N ALA A 125 -8.69 19.06 -25.55
CA ALA A 125 -9.69 19.78 -26.34
C ALA A 125 -9.83 19.15 -27.73
N THR A 126 -10.95 18.45 -27.95
CA THR A 126 -11.22 17.67 -29.16
C THR A 126 -12.15 18.47 -30.06
N PRO A 127 -11.78 18.76 -31.32
CA PRO A 127 -12.64 19.49 -32.26
C PRO A 127 -13.99 18.80 -32.47
N LEU A 128 -15.06 19.57 -32.61
CA LEU A 128 -16.37 19.00 -32.97
C LEU A 128 -16.31 18.43 -34.39
N PRO A 129 -16.78 17.18 -34.63
CA PRO A 129 -16.89 16.66 -35.99
C PRO A 129 -17.96 17.43 -36.77
N ALA A 130 -17.86 17.42 -38.11
CA ALA A 130 -18.82 18.11 -38.98
C ALA A 130 -20.23 17.51 -38.93
N SER A 131 -20.34 16.22 -38.65
CA SER A 131 -21.59 15.47 -38.39
C SER A 131 -21.27 14.22 -37.57
N GLY A 132 -22.28 13.62 -36.93
CA GLY A 132 -22.11 12.42 -36.10
C GLY A 132 -21.73 12.70 -34.64
N GLU A 133 -21.47 11.62 -33.89
CA GLU A 133 -21.11 11.63 -32.47
C GLU A 133 -19.68 12.11 -32.21
N LEU A 134 -19.44 12.66 -31.01
CA LEU A 134 -18.10 13.02 -30.51
C LEU A 134 -17.70 12.04 -29.41
N ARG A 135 -16.53 11.40 -29.57
CA ARG A 135 -15.95 10.48 -28.59
C ARG A 135 -14.79 11.13 -27.86
N LEU A 136 -14.86 11.17 -26.53
CA LEU A 136 -13.84 11.70 -25.63
C LEU A 136 -13.27 10.54 -24.82
N ALA A 137 -12.04 10.12 -25.16
CA ALA A 137 -11.38 8.98 -24.50
C ALA A 137 -10.29 9.47 -23.52
N VAL A 138 -10.29 8.91 -22.31
CA VAL A 138 -9.25 9.13 -21.29
C VAL A 138 -8.84 7.80 -20.63
N ARG A 139 -7.65 7.78 -20.03
CA ARG A 139 -7.12 6.65 -19.26
C ARG A 139 -6.83 7.11 -17.83
N PRO A 140 -7.85 7.14 -16.94
CA PRO A 140 -7.64 7.52 -15.56
C PRO A 140 -6.98 6.37 -14.80
N GLU A 141 -6.00 6.69 -13.96
CA GLU A 141 -5.40 5.70 -13.06
C GLU A 141 -6.35 5.42 -11.89
N PHE A 142 -6.59 4.13 -11.63
CA PHE A 142 -7.36 3.70 -10.46
C PHE A 142 -6.42 3.51 -9.25
N PRO A 143 -6.74 4.08 -8.07
CA PRO A 143 -5.91 3.89 -6.88
C PRO A 143 -5.91 2.41 -6.45
N ALA A 144 -4.79 1.93 -5.93
CA ALA A 144 -4.69 0.55 -5.47
C ALA A 144 -5.55 0.35 -4.19
N VAL A 145 -6.32 -0.73 -4.17
CA VAL A 145 -7.29 -1.05 -3.13
C VAL A 145 -6.73 -2.13 -2.22
N ALA A 146 -6.30 -1.76 -1.02
CA ALA A 146 -5.93 -2.72 0.02
C ALA A 146 -7.14 -3.58 0.43
N VAL A 147 -6.90 -4.89 0.59
CA VAL A 147 -7.89 -5.89 0.96
C VAL A 147 -7.33 -6.77 2.09
N ASP A 148 -7.71 -6.43 3.32
CA ASP A 148 -7.19 -7.07 4.54
C ASP A 148 -7.95 -8.38 4.82
N GLY A 149 -7.27 -9.52 4.71
CA GLY A 149 -7.85 -10.84 4.96
C GLY A 149 -8.65 -11.45 3.79
N PRO A 150 -8.94 -12.77 3.85
CA PRO A 150 -9.60 -13.52 2.79
C PRO A 150 -11.06 -13.10 2.57
N GLY A 151 -11.55 -13.33 1.35
CA GLY A 151 -12.94 -13.08 0.98
C GLY A 151 -13.09 -12.73 -0.50
N GLU A 152 -14.33 -12.63 -0.97
CA GLU A 152 -14.62 -12.12 -2.31
C GLU A 152 -14.77 -10.60 -2.28
N VAL A 153 -14.12 -9.91 -3.21
CA VAL A 153 -14.22 -8.45 -3.37
C VAL A 153 -14.85 -8.13 -4.71
N VAL A 154 -15.98 -7.44 -4.68
CA VAL A 154 -16.74 -7.04 -5.87
C VAL A 154 -16.47 -5.57 -6.17
N PHE A 155 -16.16 -5.28 -7.43
CA PHE A 155 -15.98 -3.92 -7.96
C PHE A 155 -17.22 -3.55 -8.77
N GLU A 156 -17.92 -2.49 -8.35
CA GLU A 156 -19.19 -2.05 -8.94
C GLU A 156 -19.03 -0.63 -9.51
N LEU A 157 -19.34 -0.43 -10.79
CA LEU A 157 -19.34 0.90 -11.39
C LEU A 157 -20.54 1.69 -10.87
N HIS A 158 -20.27 2.69 -10.03
CA HIS A 158 -21.26 3.63 -9.51
C HIS A 158 -21.45 4.88 -10.40
N GLY A 159 -20.61 5.03 -11.43
CA GLY A 159 -20.81 5.97 -12.52
C GLY A 159 -19.56 6.80 -12.86
N VAL A 160 -19.72 7.64 -13.89
CA VAL A 160 -18.69 8.57 -14.35
C VAL A 160 -19.19 9.99 -14.11
N THR A 161 -18.33 10.82 -13.51
CA THR A 161 -18.53 12.25 -13.34
C THR A 161 -17.64 12.99 -14.32
N ALA A 162 -18.18 13.97 -15.04
CA ALA A 162 -17.39 14.80 -15.94
C ALA A 162 -17.75 16.29 -15.78
N VAL A 163 -16.76 17.14 -16.02
CA VAL A 163 -16.95 18.58 -16.23
C VAL A 163 -16.39 18.86 -17.62
N LEU A 164 -17.24 19.22 -18.57
CA LEU A 164 -16.82 19.55 -19.93
C LEU A 164 -16.58 21.05 -20.04
N ASN A 165 -15.53 21.44 -20.76
CA ASN A 165 -15.18 22.83 -21.04
C ASN A 165 -15.37 23.09 -22.55
N PRO A 166 -16.51 23.66 -22.99
CA PRO A 166 -16.77 23.94 -24.40
C PRO A 166 -15.97 25.17 -24.85
N GLN A 167 -15.08 25.00 -25.82
CA GLN A 167 -14.27 26.11 -26.35
C GLN A 167 -15.14 27.08 -27.15
N GLY A 168 -15.21 28.32 -26.69
CA GLY A 168 -16.13 29.37 -27.19
C GLY A 168 -17.28 29.70 -26.25
N GLN A 169 -17.34 29.11 -25.04
CA GLN A 169 -18.28 29.51 -23.98
C GLN A 169 -17.55 29.72 -22.64
N ASP A 170 -18.08 30.65 -21.82
CA ASP A 170 -17.51 31.04 -20.52
C ASP A 170 -17.98 30.16 -19.34
N SER A 171 -18.72 29.08 -19.62
CA SER A 171 -19.36 28.24 -18.60
C SER A 171 -19.05 26.75 -18.75
N ASP A 172 -18.56 26.17 -17.66
CA ASP A 172 -18.34 24.73 -17.53
C ASP A 172 -19.65 23.95 -17.46
N VAL A 173 -19.68 22.78 -18.12
CA VAL A 173 -20.85 21.90 -18.19
C VAL A 173 -20.64 20.70 -17.29
N VAL A 174 -21.40 20.63 -16.20
CA VAL A 174 -21.36 19.50 -15.27
C VAL A 174 -22.22 18.35 -15.79
N CYS A 175 -21.63 17.16 -15.83
CA CYS A 175 -22.27 15.90 -16.20
C CYS A 175 -22.37 14.98 -14.98
N ALA A 176 -23.60 14.70 -14.56
CA ALA A 176 -23.91 13.80 -13.45
C ALA A 176 -24.28 12.40 -13.97
N PRO A 177 -23.85 11.30 -13.32
CA PRO A 177 -24.30 9.96 -13.67
C PRO A 177 -25.79 9.80 -13.39
N VAL A 178 -26.49 9.07 -14.26
CA VAL A 178 -27.90 8.69 -14.03
C VAL A 178 -27.93 7.55 -13.01
N PRO A 179 -28.78 7.62 -11.95
CA PRO A 179 -28.96 6.49 -11.04
C PRO A 179 -29.47 5.24 -11.76
N GLY A 180 -28.83 4.10 -11.54
CA GLY A 180 -29.18 2.81 -12.13
C GLY A 180 -28.76 1.66 -11.21
N GLU A 181 -29.01 0.43 -11.65
CA GLU A 181 -28.54 -0.76 -10.93
C GLU A 181 -27.00 -0.81 -10.92
N PRO A 182 -26.36 -1.24 -9.80
CA PRO A 182 -24.91 -1.27 -9.68
C PRO A 182 -24.28 -2.23 -10.69
N ALA A 183 -23.52 -1.69 -11.64
CA ALA A 183 -22.93 -2.48 -12.71
C ALA A 183 -21.62 -3.15 -12.25
N VAL A 184 -21.73 -4.42 -11.81
CA VAL A 184 -20.56 -5.23 -11.43
C VAL A 184 -19.54 -5.30 -12.58
N LEU A 185 -18.35 -4.77 -12.35
CA LEU A 185 -17.19 -4.85 -13.24
C LEU A 185 -16.52 -6.22 -13.09
N ALA A 186 -16.11 -6.58 -11.86
CA ALA A 186 -15.41 -7.82 -11.56
C ALA A 186 -15.66 -8.29 -10.11
N ALA A 187 -15.45 -9.57 -9.87
CA ALA A 187 -15.36 -10.17 -8.54
C ALA A 187 -13.99 -10.86 -8.42
N VAL A 188 -13.14 -10.35 -7.52
CA VAL A 188 -11.78 -10.84 -7.29
C VAL A 188 -11.75 -11.69 -6.03
N ARG A 189 -11.23 -12.92 -6.12
CA ARG A 189 -11.15 -13.82 -4.98
C ARG A 189 -9.87 -13.58 -4.18
N VAL A 190 -9.99 -13.16 -2.93
CA VAL A 190 -8.83 -12.98 -2.05
C VAL A 190 -8.58 -14.23 -1.22
N ALA A 191 -7.44 -14.87 -1.49
CA ALA A 191 -6.98 -16.07 -0.80
C ALA A 191 -6.43 -15.72 0.58
N GLY A 192 -6.69 -16.58 1.57
CA GLY A 192 -6.08 -16.49 2.88
C GLY A 192 -4.62 -16.92 2.81
N ALA A 193 -3.78 -16.38 3.70
CA ALA A 193 -2.40 -16.84 3.84
C ALA A 193 -2.38 -18.35 4.14
N ALA A 194 -1.68 -19.12 3.31
CA ALA A 194 -1.44 -20.53 3.58
C ALA A 194 -0.50 -20.68 4.79
N GLY A 195 -0.70 -21.73 5.59
CA GLY A 195 0.10 -22.00 6.78
C GLY A 195 1.58 -22.33 6.46
N PRO A 196 2.46 -22.31 7.48
CA PRO A 196 3.90 -22.36 7.27
C PRO A 196 4.37 -23.73 6.75
N GLY A 197 5.10 -23.73 5.63
CA GLY A 197 5.71 -24.92 5.05
C GLY A 197 6.50 -24.65 3.78
N ALA A 198 7.83 -24.53 3.94
CA ALA A 198 8.86 -24.36 2.90
C ALA A 198 8.77 -23.07 2.05
N ASP A 199 9.76 -22.19 2.21
CA ASP A 199 9.96 -21.02 1.33
C ASP A 199 10.13 -21.43 -0.14
N PRO A 200 9.30 -20.94 -1.06
CA PRO A 200 9.69 -20.73 -2.44
C PRO A 200 10.58 -19.49 -2.50
N ASP A 201 11.65 -19.56 -3.29
CA ASP A 201 12.57 -18.44 -3.56
C ASP A 201 11.76 -17.17 -3.96
N PRO A 202 12.05 -15.97 -3.43
CA PRO A 202 11.20 -14.81 -3.64
C PRO A 202 11.07 -14.47 -5.14
N PRO A 203 9.86 -14.24 -5.67
CA PRO A 203 9.73 -13.69 -7.01
C PRO A 203 10.45 -12.32 -7.06
N PRO A 204 11.15 -12.00 -8.17
CA PRO A 204 11.98 -10.81 -8.22
C PRO A 204 11.13 -9.56 -7.96
N VAL A 205 11.51 -8.83 -6.90
CA VAL A 205 10.90 -7.55 -6.54
C VAL A 205 10.93 -6.64 -7.77
N PRO A 206 9.79 -6.13 -8.27
CA PRO A 206 9.79 -5.15 -9.35
C PRO A 206 10.66 -3.97 -8.93
N ALA A 207 11.73 -3.71 -9.68
CA ALA A 207 12.69 -2.67 -9.32
C ALA A 207 11.96 -1.35 -9.05
N ALA A 208 12.18 -0.77 -7.87
CA ALA A 208 11.50 0.44 -7.46
C ALA A 208 11.67 1.52 -8.54
N PRO A 209 10.60 2.24 -8.92
CA PRO A 209 10.72 3.35 -9.87
C PRO A 209 11.76 4.33 -9.32
N ALA A 210 12.66 4.81 -10.19
CA ALA A 210 13.86 5.54 -9.80
C ALA A 210 13.55 6.82 -8.98
N GLY A 211 13.44 6.65 -7.67
CA GLY A 211 13.28 7.75 -6.72
C GLY A 211 14.60 8.51 -6.57
N LEU A 212 14.50 9.81 -6.30
CA LEU A 212 15.65 10.64 -5.98
C LEU A 212 16.35 10.06 -4.76
N PRO A 213 17.66 9.76 -4.83
CA PRO A 213 18.37 9.24 -3.68
C PRO A 213 18.52 10.35 -2.63
N VAL A 214 18.29 9.94 -1.39
CA VAL A 214 18.51 10.76 -0.19
C VAL A 214 19.22 9.88 0.82
N SER A 215 20.28 10.39 1.43
CA SER A 215 20.97 9.65 2.49
C SER A 215 21.27 10.55 3.67
N TYR A 216 21.21 9.98 4.86
CA TYR A 216 21.54 10.63 6.13
C TYR A 216 22.54 9.79 6.92
N TRP A 217 23.45 10.46 7.62
CA TRP A 217 24.05 9.89 8.81
C TRP A 217 23.07 10.01 9.98
N ILE A 218 23.06 8.98 10.83
CA ILE A 218 22.33 8.97 12.09
C ILE A 218 23.39 9.09 13.19
N GLU A 219 23.41 10.21 13.89
CA GLU A 219 24.46 10.56 14.87
C GLU A 219 23.88 10.81 16.26
N ASP A 220 24.76 10.85 17.26
CA ASP A 220 24.45 11.11 18.68
C ASP A 220 23.23 10.32 19.19
N SER A 221 23.11 9.07 18.74
CA SER A 221 21.90 8.27 18.95
C SER A 221 21.90 7.62 20.32
N VAL A 222 20.86 7.88 21.10
CA VAL A 222 20.64 7.31 22.43
C VAL A 222 19.28 6.65 22.45
N THR A 223 19.23 5.38 22.83
CA THR A 223 17.98 4.68 23.13
C THR A 223 17.83 4.45 24.63
N ARG A 224 16.62 4.66 25.15
CA ARG A 224 16.25 4.43 26.55
C ARG A 224 15.28 3.26 26.64
N ILE A 225 15.68 2.19 27.30
CA ILE A 225 14.85 0.99 27.48
C ILE A 225 13.93 1.20 28.69
N ALA A 226 12.62 1.19 28.45
CA ALA A 226 11.64 1.72 29.40
C ALA A 226 11.59 0.93 30.72
N LYS A 227 11.53 -0.40 30.63
CA LYS A 227 11.46 -1.32 31.78
C LYS A 227 12.76 -1.40 32.57
N LEU A 228 13.90 -1.39 31.88
CA LEU A 228 15.22 -1.47 32.50
C LEU A 228 15.65 -0.13 33.15
N GLY A 229 15.07 0.98 32.70
CA GLY A 229 15.49 2.33 33.10
C GLY A 229 16.88 2.71 32.60
N SER A 230 17.48 1.92 31.71
CA SER A 230 18.82 2.10 31.16
C SER A 230 18.82 2.88 29.85
N GLU A 231 19.96 3.48 29.54
CA GLU A 231 20.24 4.14 28.28
C GLU A 231 21.43 3.47 27.59
N MET A 232 21.38 3.42 26.27
CA MET A 232 22.41 2.83 25.41
C MET A 232 22.70 3.77 24.25
N SER A 233 23.96 4.15 24.10
CA SER A 233 24.44 4.92 22.94
C SER A 233 24.64 3.99 21.75
N ILE A 234 24.03 4.34 20.62
CA ILE A 234 24.24 3.70 19.32
C ILE A 234 25.26 4.56 18.55
N GLY A 235 26.28 3.90 17.99
CA GLY A 235 27.29 4.59 17.16
C GLY A 235 26.70 5.18 15.88
N ARG A 236 27.53 5.88 15.08
CA ARG A 236 27.09 6.50 13.81
C ARG A 236 26.45 5.44 12.89
N GLY A 237 25.15 5.58 12.67
CA GLY A 237 24.37 4.81 11.71
C GLY A 237 24.22 5.51 10.37
N ARG A 238 23.61 4.83 9.41
CA ARG A 238 23.38 5.28 8.03
C ARG A 238 21.95 4.97 7.62
N PHE A 239 21.29 5.94 6.97
CA PHE A 239 20.01 5.76 6.30
C PHE A 239 20.19 6.05 4.81
N GLU A 240 19.75 5.12 3.95
CA GLU A 240 19.87 5.21 2.49
C GLU A 240 18.49 4.99 1.89
N ALA A 241 17.95 6.04 1.28
CA ALA A 241 16.55 6.11 0.89
C ALA A 241 16.38 6.61 -0.54
N ARG A 242 15.24 6.29 -1.13
CA ARG A 242 14.75 6.85 -2.39
C ARG A 242 13.40 7.51 -2.13
N THR A 243 13.19 8.71 -2.68
CA THR A 243 11.92 9.44 -2.56
C THR A 243 11.41 9.88 -3.92
N SER A 244 10.10 9.83 -4.13
CA SER A 244 9.47 10.38 -5.33
C SER A 244 8.90 11.77 -5.08
N LEU A 245 9.02 12.67 -6.07
CA LEU A 245 8.34 13.98 -6.07
C LEU A 245 6.91 13.92 -6.64
N GLN A 246 6.37 12.72 -6.86
CA GLN A 246 4.98 12.49 -7.24
C GLN A 246 4.15 12.09 -6.00
N LYS A 247 2.95 12.66 -5.83
CA LYS A 247 2.05 12.31 -4.72
C LYS A 247 1.75 10.79 -4.73
N PRO A 248 1.82 10.08 -3.60
CA PRO A 248 1.81 10.58 -2.21
C PRO A 248 3.18 11.00 -1.63
N TYR A 249 4.21 11.12 -2.47
CA TYR A 249 5.61 11.35 -2.11
C TYR A 249 6.22 10.21 -1.28
N PRO A 250 6.15 8.95 -1.77
CA PRO A 250 6.69 7.81 -1.06
C PRO A 250 8.18 7.99 -0.76
N VAL A 251 8.57 7.52 0.42
CA VAL A 251 9.95 7.33 0.88
C VAL A 251 10.12 5.84 1.12
N THR A 252 11.08 5.21 0.45
CA THR A 252 11.54 3.87 0.83
C THR A 252 13.03 3.87 1.15
N GLY A 253 13.53 2.90 1.91
CA GLY A 253 14.96 2.83 2.21
C GLY A 253 15.43 1.72 3.14
N GLU A 254 16.74 1.75 3.38
CA GLU A 254 17.48 0.88 4.28
C GLU A 254 18.12 1.65 5.43
N VAL A 255 18.18 1.01 6.60
CA VAL A 255 18.87 1.51 7.78
C VAL A 255 20.01 0.56 8.14
N ARG A 256 21.19 1.10 8.41
CA ARG A 256 22.35 0.35 8.91
C ARG A 256 22.84 1.00 10.18
N LEU A 257 22.67 0.29 11.30
CA LEU A 257 23.10 0.71 12.63
C LEU A 257 24.28 -0.16 13.08
N PRO A 258 25.31 0.39 13.73
CA PRO A 258 26.35 -0.41 14.35
C PRO A 258 25.81 -1.13 15.59
N SER A 259 26.46 -2.22 15.98
CA SER A 259 26.25 -2.87 17.28
C SER A 259 26.45 -1.87 18.42
N ALA A 260 25.60 -1.92 19.44
CA ALA A 260 25.65 -1.06 20.62
C ALA A 260 25.83 -1.90 21.90
N GLN A 261 26.40 -1.31 22.95
CA GLN A 261 26.65 -2.01 24.22
C GLN A 261 25.57 -1.64 25.24
N GLY A 262 24.71 -2.61 25.57
CA GLY A 262 23.71 -2.48 26.62
C GLY A 262 24.34 -2.68 28.00
N TYR A 263 23.94 -1.85 28.96
CA TYR A 263 24.27 -1.99 30.38
C TYR A 263 23.04 -1.70 31.26
N PHE A 264 22.77 -2.54 32.24
CA PHE A 264 21.78 -2.31 33.28
C PHE A 264 22.12 -3.08 34.55
N VAL A 265 21.40 -2.82 35.65
CA VAL A 265 21.61 -3.53 36.93
C VAL A 265 20.31 -4.26 37.30
N THR A 266 20.32 -5.58 37.22
CA THR A 266 19.17 -6.41 37.59
C THR A 266 19.08 -6.52 39.11
N PHE A 267 17.87 -6.45 39.64
CA PHE A 267 17.56 -6.51 41.09
C PHE A 267 18.31 -5.48 41.96
N GLY A 268 18.93 -4.46 41.37
CA GLY A 268 19.69 -3.41 42.07
C GLY A 268 21.09 -3.80 42.53
N PHE A 269 21.58 -5.01 42.21
CA PHE A 269 22.94 -5.45 42.58
C PHE A 269 23.71 -6.23 41.50
N ALA A 270 23.04 -6.87 40.53
CA ALA A 270 23.71 -7.69 39.51
C ALA A 270 23.91 -6.89 38.22
N PRO A 271 25.13 -6.44 37.87
CA PRO A 271 25.37 -5.73 36.62
C PRO A 271 25.23 -6.70 35.44
N VAL A 272 24.55 -6.24 34.39
CA VAL A 272 24.36 -6.99 33.14
C VAL A 272 24.91 -6.18 31.99
N THR A 273 25.76 -6.80 31.18
CA THR A 273 26.21 -6.28 29.89
C THR A 273 25.75 -7.18 28.76
N SER A 274 25.58 -6.61 27.57
CA SER A 274 25.18 -7.33 26.35
C SER A 274 25.56 -6.53 25.11
N THR A 275 25.96 -7.20 24.03
CA THR A 275 26.00 -6.56 22.72
C THR A 275 24.62 -6.66 22.06
N VAL A 276 24.14 -5.53 21.54
CA VAL A 276 22.81 -5.37 20.94
C VAL A 276 22.97 -4.99 19.48
N GLU A 277 22.36 -5.76 18.58
CA GLU A 277 22.26 -5.41 17.16
C GLU A 277 20.84 -5.01 16.81
N MET A 278 20.68 -3.93 16.03
CA MET A 278 19.40 -3.52 15.44
C MET A 278 19.47 -3.75 13.94
N VAL A 279 19.17 -4.99 13.54
CA VAL A 279 19.24 -5.44 12.14
C VAL A 279 17.95 -5.04 11.42
N GLN A 280 18.03 -4.61 10.16
CA GLN A 280 16.83 -4.25 9.40
C GLN A 280 15.90 -5.47 9.22
N GLY A 281 14.64 -5.32 9.63
CA GLY A 281 13.61 -6.39 9.62
C GLY A 281 12.62 -6.32 8.46
N GLY A 282 12.79 -5.35 7.55
CA GLY A 282 11.93 -5.13 6.38
C GLY A 282 12.26 -3.80 5.70
N GLU A 283 11.73 -3.54 4.49
CA GLU A 283 11.90 -2.24 3.82
C GLU A 283 11.34 -1.12 4.70
N THR A 284 12.11 -0.04 4.88
CA THR A 284 11.60 1.16 5.53
C THR A 284 10.62 1.84 4.59
N VAL A 285 9.39 2.11 5.03
CA VAL A 285 8.35 2.72 4.19
C VAL A 285 7.73 3.96 4.85
N GLY A 286 7.46 4.98 4.04
CA GLY A 286 6.93 6.25 4.52
C GLY A 286 6.49 7.18 3.40
N ASN A 287 6.15 8.42 3.76
CA ASN A 287 5.81 9.47 2.81
C ASN A 287 6.35 10.82 3.30
N LEU A 288 6.64 11.73 2.36
CA LEU A 288 6.80 13.15 2.65
C LEU A 288 5.44 13.86 2.61
N LYS A 289 5.22 14.78 3.54
CA LYS A 289 4.01 15.60 3.67
C LYS A 289 4.39 17.07 3.69
N GLY A 290 3.43 17.95 3.41
CA GLY A 290 3.60 19.40 3.56
C GLY A 290 4.80 19.99 2.82
N ILE A 291 5.16 19.45 1.65
CA ILE A 291 6.34 19.89 0.89
C ILE A 291 6.18 21.37 0.51
N THR A 292 7.15 22.17 0.91
CA THR A 292 7.23 23.62 0.68
C THR A 292 8.60 24.00 0.13
N PHE A 293 8.64 25.06 -0.66
CA PHE A 293 9.87 25.60 -1.23
C PHE A 293 10.16 26.96 -0.57
N VAL A 294 11.28 27.06 0.15
CA VAL A 294 11.62 28.25 0.97
C VAL A 294 13.06 28.64 0.69
N ASN A 295 13.30 29.81 0.10
CA ASN A 295 14.64 30.34 -0.19
C ASN A 295 15.57 29.39 -1.00
N GLY A 296 14.99 28.50 -1.82
CA GLY A 296 15.72 27.47 -2.57
C GLY A 296 15.81 26.10 -1.88
N ASP A 297 15.37 26.00 -0.62
CA ASP A 297 15.26 24.74 0.11
C ASP A 297 13.94 24.04 -0.17
N ILE A 298 13.96 22.70 -0.14
CA ILE A 298 12.76 21.87 -0.05
C ILE A 298 12.59 21.51 1.42
N VAL A 299 11.49 21.91 2.04
CA VAL A 299 11.15 21.54 3.41
C VAL A 299 9.95 20.60 3.36
N GLY A 300 10.10 19.39 3.90
CA GLY A 300 9.06 18.37 3.94
C GLY A 300 8.95 17.74 5.32
N GLU A 301 7.73 17.39 5.73
CA GLU A 301 7.49 16.58 6.92
C GLU A 301 7.62 15.10 6.56
N VAL A 302 8.63 14.43 7.10
CA VAL A 302 8.79 12.98 6.94
C VAL A 302 7.82 12.25 7.88
N ASP A 303 7.23 11.18 7.37
CA ASP A 303 6.39 10.25 8.11
C ASP A 303 6.71 8.83 7.63
N THR A 304 7.60 8.16 8.36
CA THR A 304 8.25 6.91 7.93
C THR A 304 8.32 5.91 9.07
N THR A 305 8.13 4.63 8.78
CA THR A 305 8.30 3.52 9.73
C THR A 305 9.47 2.66 9.32
N ILE A 306 10.49 2.62 10.19
CA ILE A 306 11.65 1.73 10.09
C ILE A 306 11.32 0.44 10.85
N GLN A 307 11.63 -0.71 10.28
CA GLN A 307 11.47 -2.01 10.94
C GLN A 307 12.85 -2.58 11.32
N VAL A 308 13.08 -2.88 12.60
CA VAL A 308 14.32 -3.49 13.07
C VAL A 308 14.07 -4.72 13.95
N VAL A 309 14.78 -5.80 13.70
CA VAL A 309 14.89 -6.94 14.61
C VAL A 309 16.00 -6.65 15.60
N VAL A 310 15.69 -6.69 16.90
CA VAL A 310 16.70 -6.55 17.96
C VAL A 310 17.29 -7.92 18.24
N ARG A 311 18.60 -8.08 18.10
CA ARG A 311 19.34 -9.30 18.48
C ARG A 311 20.21 -9.03 19.70
N LEU A 312 20.39 -10.06 20.53
CA LEU A 312 21.23 -10.00 21.74
C LEU A 312 22.28 -11.10 21.69
N HIS A 313 23.53 -10.75 21.99
CA HIS A 313 24.62 -11.70 22.18
C HIS A 313 25.64 -11.16 23.20
N ASP A 314 26.66 -11.94 23.51
CA ASP A 314 27.72 -11.58 24.47
C ASP A 314 27.23 -11.18 25.87
N VAL A 315 26.06 -11.70 26.26
CA VAL A 315 25.41 -11.37 27.52
C VAL A 315 26.24 -11.86 28.69
N ARG A 316 26.49 -10.98 29.67
CA ARG A 316 27.17 -11.31 30.93
C ARG A 316 26.38 -10.78 32.10
N VAL A 317 26.19 -11.60 33.12
CA VAL A 317 25.55 -11.28 34.39
C VAL A 317 26.61 -11.40 35.48
N ASP A 318 26.91 -10.31 36.18
CA ASP A 318 27.99 -10.21 37.17
C ASP A 318 29.35 -10.72 36.63
N GLY A 319 29.64 -10.40 35.36
CA GLY A 319 30.83 -10.84 34.63
C GLY A 319 30.79 -12.29 34.11
N VAL A 320 29.89 -13.14 34.59
CA VAL A 320 29.70 -14.52 34.11
C VAL A 320 28.91 -14.50 32.81
N ALA A 321 29.37 -15.22 31.78
CA ALA A 321 28.66 -15.33 30.51
C ALA A 321 27.33 -16.09 30.66
N LEU A 322 26.25 -15.51 30.14
CA LEU A 322 24.95 -16.16 29.98
C LEU A 322 24.80 -16.53 28.51
N ASP A 323 24.72 -17.83 28.22
CA ASP A 323 24.58 -18.31 26.84
C ASP A 323 23.12 -18.16 26.38
N VAL A 324 22.87 -17.08 25.65
CA VAL A 324 21.58 -16.80 25.00
C VAL A 324 21.44 -17.48 23.64
N GLY A 325 22.44 -18.23 23.16
CA GLY A 325 22.40 -18.89 21.86
C GLY A 325 22.51 -17.95 20.65
N PRO A 326 22.65 -18.49 19.44
CA PRO A 326 22.88 -17.71 18.21
C PRO A 326 21.62 -17.01 17.67
N ASP A 327 20.44 -17.48 18.07
CA ASP A 327 19.16 -17.08 17.51
C ASP A 327 18.44 -15.97 18.29
N CYS A 328 18.92 -15.60 19.49
CA CYS A 328 18.21 -14.71 20.41
C CYS A 328 17.87 -13.34 19.80
N ARG A 329 16.57 -13.11 19.56
CA ARG A 329 16.07 -11.93 18.86
C ARG A 329 14.63 -11.58 19.22
N THR A 330 14.12 -10.43 18.78
CA THR A 330 12.68 -10.15 18.82
C THR A 330 11.90 -11.02 17.83
N ALA A 331 10.79 -11.61 18.27
CA ALA A 331 9.93 -12.50 17.49
C ALA A 331 9.26 -11.81 16.28
N ALA A 332 9.16 -10.49 16.32
CA ALA A 332 8.77 -9.64 15.21
C ALA A 332 9.71 -8.41 15.15
N PRO A 333 9.77 -7.68 14.02
CA PRO A 333 10.46 -6.40 13.97
C PRO A 333 9.81 -5.34 14.87
N ALA A 334 10.63 -4.59 15.62
CA ALA A 334 10.21 -3.37 16.28
C ALA A 334 9.94 -2.27 15.24
N ALA A 335 8.77 -1.67 15.30
CA ALA A 335 8.37 -0.57 14.42
C ALA A 335 8.78 0.78 15.02
N ILE A 336 9.80 1.41 14.44
CA ILE A 336 10.31 2.72 14.83
C ILE A 336 9.76 3.77 13.87
N ARG A 337 8.75 4.51 14.32
CA ARG A 337 8.09 5.57 13.55
C ARG A 337 8.87 6.88 13.69
N VAL A 338 9.49 7.35 12.60
CA VAL A 338 10.21 8.62 12.56
C VAL A 338 9.31 9.68 11.91
N GLN A 339 9.06 10.77 12.64
CA GLN A 339 8.34 11.94 12.17
C GLN A 339 9.11 13.22 12.45
N GLY A 340 9.07 14.18 11.53
CA GLY A 340 9.73 15.47 11.73
C GLY A 340 9.85 16.28 10.44
N LYS A 341 10.26 17.55 10.55
CA LYS A 341 10.53 18.39 9.38
C LYS A 341 11.98 18.21 8.96
N LEU A 342 12.19 17.75 7.73
CA LEU A 342 13.49 17.65 7.09
C LEU A 342 13.68 18.79 6.08
N VAL A 343 14.91 19.29 5.99
CA VAL A 343 15.34 20.26 4.98
C VAL A 343 16.23 19.53 3.97
N PHE A 344 15.82 19.52 2.71
CA PHE A 344 16.60 19.01 1.59
C PHE A 344 17.13 20.20 0.79
N ARG A 345 18.46 20.33 0.70
CA ARG A 345 19.14 21.44 0.03
C ARG A 345 20.35 20.90 -0.74
N ASN A 346 20.48 21.28 -2.01
CA ASN A 346 21.68 21.06 -2.79
C ASN A 346 22.76 22.10 -2.41
N ASN A 347 23.43 21.91 -1.28
CA ASN A 347 24.47 22.81 -0.77
C ASN A 347 25.74 22.04 -0.41
N PRO A 348 26.92 22.38 -0.97
CA PRO A 348 28.19 21.76 -0.58
C PRO A 348 28.57 22.02 0.88
N ASN A 349 28.07 23.09 1.50
CA ASN A 349 28.24 23.36 2.93
C ASN A 349 27.22 22.63 3.84
N GLY A 350 26.41 21.72 3.27
CA GLY A 350 25.42 20.92 3.99
C GLY A 350 24.16 21.66 4.44
N VAL A 351 23.39 20.99 5.30
CA VAL A 351 22.31 21.59 6.11
C VAL A 351 22.58 21.31 7.59
N PRO A 352 22.07 22.13 8.53
CA PRO A 352 22.20 21.85 9.96
C PRO A 352 21.65 20.45 10.31
N PRO A 353 22.31 19.70 11.22
CA PRO A 353 21.80 18.45 11.75
C PRO A 353 20.37 18.61 12.29
N THR A 354 19.45 17.76 11.86
CA THR A 354 18.06 17.78 12.32
C THR A 354 17.90 16.82 13.49
N PRO A 355 17.59 17.29 14.72
CA PRO A 355 17.33 16.40 15.84
C PRO A 355 16.03 15.63 15.62
N PHE A 356 15.99 14.38 16.07
CA PHE A 356 14.77 13.58 16.12
C PHE A 356 14.61 12.95 17.50
N THR A 357 13.37 12.77 17.91
CA THR A 357 12.97 12.02 19.10
C THR A 357 11.73 11.21 18.74
N THR A 358 11.72 9.93 19.07
CA THR A 358 10.59 9.03 18.88
C THR A 358 10.49 8.03 20.04
N ALA A 359 9.39 7.31 20.09
CA ALA A 359 9.18 6.19 20.99
C ALA A 359 8.82 4.93 20.20
N TYR A 360 9.24 3.77 20.69
CA TYR A 360 8.98 2.48 20.05
C TYR A 360 8.68 1.38 21.07
N GLU A 361 8.03 0.33 20.58
CA GLU A 361 7.79 -0.90 21.32
C GLU A 361 8.86 -1.94 20.94
N ILE A 362 9.37 -2.64 21.95
CA ILE A 362 10.22 -3.82 21.75
C ILE A 362 9.30 -5.05 21.81
N PRO A 363 9.12 -5.81 20.71
CA PRO A 363 8.31 -7.04 20.73
C PRO A 363 8.88 -8.11 21.67
N PRO A 364 8.12 -9.18 21.97
CA PRO A 364 8.63 -10.35 22.69
C PRO A 364 9.92 -10.90 22.07
N PHE A 365 10.80 -11.47 22.90
CA PHE A 365 11.97 -12.20 22.46
C PHE A 365 11.62 -13.65 22.08
N THR A 366 12.40 -14.23 21.18
CA THR A 366 12.34 -15.64 20.81
C THR A 366 13.72 -16.21 20.47
N GLY A 367 13.90 -17.52 20.69
CA GLY A 367 15.12 -18.25 20.32
C GLY A 367 16.29 -17.95 21.25
N CYS A 368 16.02 -17.53 22.49
CA CYS A 368 17.01 -17.17 23.49
C CYS A 368 17.23 -18.31 24.49
N GLY A 369 18.49 -18.69 24.65
CA GLY A 369 18.95 -19.73 25.56
C GLY A 369 19.37 -21.02 24.84
N VAL A 370 20.23 -21.79 25.49
CA VAL A 370 20.76 -23.07 24.96
C VAL A 370 20.41 -24.25 25.87
N ALA A 371 20.59 -24.10 27.18
CA ALA A 371 20.26 -25.13 28.18
C ALA A 371 18.83 -24.99 28.76
N GLU A 372 18.28 -23.78 28.71
CA GLU A 372 16.95 -23.42 29.22
C GLU A 372 16.32 -22.35 28.32
N ASP A 373 15.00 -22.20 28.40
CA ASP A 373 14.25 -21.19 27.66
C ASP A 373 14.32 -19.83 28.37
N LEU A 374 15.01 -18.87 27.75
CA LEU A 374 15.17 -17.49 28.26
C LEU A 374 14.17 -16.51 27.61
N ASP A 375 13.32 -16.95 26.68
CA ASP A 375 12.34 -16.09 25.98
C ASP A 375 11.40 -15.38 26.97
N PRO A 376 10.83 -16.05 28.01
CA PRO A 376 9.96 -15.39 28.99
C PRO A 376 10.70 -14.38 29.86
N LEU A 377 11.97 -14.66 30.20
CA LEU A 377 12.80 -13.79 31.05
C LEU A 377 13.13 -12.48 30.32
N LEU A 378 13.65 -12.58 29.10
CA LEU A 378 14.03 -11.42 28.30
C LEU A 378 12.80 -10.61 27.86
N THR A 379 11.70 -11.29 27.50
CA THR A 379 10.40 -10.63 27.25
C THR A 379 9.89 -9.90 28.49
N GLY A 380 10.00 -10.53 29.67
CA GLY A 380 9.61 -9.95 30.95
C GLY A 380 10.40 -8.67 31.28
N LEU A 381 11.72 -8.71 31.12
CA LEU A 381 12.64 -7.62 31.47
C LEU A 381 12.68 -6.48 30.44
N ILE A 382 12.63 -6.78 29.13
CA ILE A 382 13.00 -5.83 28.07
C ILE A 382 11.78 -5.38 27.26
N SER A 383 10.94 -6.32 26.82
CA SER A 383 9.87 -6.07 25.83
C SER A 383 8.73 -5.20 26.36
N GLY A 384 8.10 -4.43 25.48
CA GLY A 384 6.96 -3.54 25.78
C GLY A 384 7.14 -2.13 25.23
N PRO A 385 6.13 -1.25 25.39
CA PRO A 385 6.09 0.09 24.81
C PRO A 385 6.89 1.12 25.63
N GLY A 386 7.07 2.31 25.04
CA GLY A 386 7.60 3.48 25.73
C GLY A 386 9.13 3.60 25.74
N ASN A 387 9.84 2.78 24.96
CA ASN A 387 11.28 2.93 24.79
C ASN A 387 11.56 4.19 23.98
N GLY A 388 12.44 5.05 24.47
CA GLY A 388 12.79 6.29 23.79
C GLY A 388 13.91 6.05 22.79
N LEU A 389 13.90 6.75 21.66
CA LEU A 389 15.04 6.87 20.75
C LEU A 389 15.19 8.33 20.35
N SER A 390 16.38 8.90 20.53
CA SER A 390 16.71 10.26 20.08
C SER A 390 18.08 10.30 19.43
N GLY A 391 18.30 11.32 18.59
CA GLY A 391 19.57 11.51 17.90
C GLY A 391 19.50 12.67 16.90
N LYS A 392 20.44 12.68 15.95
CA LYS A 392 20.51 13.69 14.88
C LYS A 392 20.60 13.03 13.51
N LEU A 393 19.85 13.57 12.55
CA LEU A 393 19.96 13.25 11.13
C LEU A 393 20.82 14.31 10.44
N VAL A 394 21.93 13.89 9.83
CA VAL A 394 22.83 14.77 9.06
C VAL A 394 22.73 14.40 7.59
N LEU A 395 22.28 15.32 6.74
CA LEU A 395 22.12 15.06 5.30
C LEU A 395 23.49 14.77 4.67
N ARG A 396 23.60 13.58 4.06
CA ARG A 396 24.80 13.09 3.35
C ARG A 396 24.67 13.30 1.84
N CYS A 397 23.51 12.98 1.27
CA CYS A 397 23.20 13.21 -0.15
C CYS A 397 21.74 13.61 -0.34
N PHE A 398 21.49 14.43 -1.36
CA PHE A 398 20.17 14.65 -1.94
C PHE A 398 20.29 14.78 -3.47
N ASN A 399 19.40 14.15 -4.24
CA ASN A 399 19.26 14.36 -5.68
C ASN A 399 20.60 14.25 -6.46
N ASN A 400 21.32 13.13 -6.25
CA ASN A 400 22.64 12.84 -6.82
C ASN A 400 23.77 13.83 -6.45
N GLN A 401 23.50 14.88 -5.67
CA GLN A 401 24.53 15.79 -5.17
C GLN A 401 25.12 15.25 -3.86
N ASN A 402 26.45 15.13 -3.81
CA ASN A 402 27.21 14.54 -2.70
C ASN A 402 26.85 13.07 -2.37
N CYS A 403 26.19 12.36 -3.29
CA CYS A 403 26.07 10.91 -3.20
C CYS A 403 27.46 10.29 -3.45
N PRO A 404 27.94 9.40 -2.56
CA PRO A 404 29.00 8.48 -2.98
C PRO A 404 28.47 7.61 -4.14
N PRO A 405 29.36 7.11 -5.02
CA PRO A 405 28.96 6.18 -6.06
C PRO A 405 28.26 4.96 -5.43
N GLU A 406 27.30 4.38 -6.14
CA GLU A 406 26.77 3.05 -5.78
C GLU A 406 27.96 2.08 -5.70
N GLU A 407 28.17 1.47 -4.53
CA GLU A 407 29.15 0.40 -4.36
C GLU A 407 28.66 -0.79 -5.18
N ALA A 408 29.46 -1.19 -6.18
CA ALA A 408 29.12 -2.18 -7.21
C ALA A 408 29.38 -3.63 -6.76
#